data_AF-A0A7S4MK68-F1
#
_entry.id   AF-A0A7S4MK68-F1
#
_cell.length_a   1.000
_cell.length_b   1.000
_cell.length_c   1.000
_cell.angle_alpha   90.00
_cell.angle_beta   90.00
_cell.angle_gamma   90.00
#
_symmetry.space_group_name_H-M   'P 1'
#
loop_
_entity.id
_entity.type
_entity.pdbx_description
1 polymer ?
#
loop_
_entity_poly.entity_id
_entity_poly.type
_entity_poly.pdbx_seq_one_letter_code
_entity_poly.pdbx_strand_id
1 'polypeptide(L)'
;QFVHLGGRFSSSKKVALSEAGTEYEVGCTKHVYANHLLLQFSINNTLEDQLLENVTVAVDVSAAAGLQFESELPCAAVPYGQPGDSFCCLRRVAGLPIGSFSCTLKFVVKDVDPAKGVPEEDETGYDDEYNLEELEVAAADFMKRVPVADFREAWDTIGNGCEVVETFSLTYNTLKQAMDAVIEYLGMHICENTGSPAESARTHTVLLSGIFLGGVQVFAIVNLRTDGGKNIGMRLTVRSADMTISQFVASSVA
;
A
#
# COMPACT_ATOMS: atom_id res chain seq x y z
N GLN A 1 17.40 -14.80 0.09
CA GLN A 1 17.18 -14.54 -1.35
C GLN A 1 17.26 -13.05 -1.71
N PHE A 2 16.56 -12.16 -0.99
CA PHE A 2 16.39 -10.75 -1.40
C PHE A 2 17.44 -9.74 -0.89
N VAL A 3 18.65 -10.19 -0.51
CA VAL A 3 19.72 -9.31 0.02
C VAL A 3 20.16 -8.26 -1.02
N HIS A 4 20.05 -8.60 -2.31
CA HIS A 4 20.43 -7.73 -3.43
C HIS A 4 19.51 -6.50 -3.61
N LEU A 5 18.33 -6.46 -2.98
CA LEU A 5 17.40 -5.34 -3.09
C LEU A 5 17.90 -4.06 -2.40
N GLY A 6 18.90 -4.17 -1.53
CA GLY A 6 19.47 -3.05 -0.78
C GLY A 6 18.61 -2.61 0.41
N GLY A 7 18.73 -1.33 0.77
CA GLY A 7 17.99 -0.76 1.91
C GLY A 7 16.50 -0.64 1.61
N ARG A 8 15.67 -1.24 2.46
CA ARG A 8 14.21 -1.07 2.40
C ARG A 8 13.86 0.39 2.64
N PHE A 9 13.09 0.97 1.72
CA PHE A 9 12.56 2.31 1.87
C PHE A 9 11.43 2.29 2.91
N SER A 10 10.27 1.70 2.59
CA SER A 10 9.08 1.69 3.45
C SER A 10 8.45 0.30 3.54
N SER A 11 7.47 0.15 4.41
CA SER A 11 6.58 -1.01 4.43
C SER A 11 5.16 -0.54 4.73
N SER A 12 4.19 -1.06 3.99
CA SER A 12 2.78 -0.77 4.22
C SER A 12 2.27 -1.44 5.50
N LYS A 13 1.04 -1.10 5.89
CA LYS A 13 0.26 -1.99 6.76
C LYS A 13 -0.13 -3.26 5.98
N LYS A 14 -0.47 -4.33 6.69
CA LYS A 14 -1.04 -5.54 6.09
C LYS A 14 -2.43 -5.20 5.53
N VAL A 15 -2.65 -5.55 4.26
CA VAL A 15 -3.95 -5.47 3.57
C VAL A 15 -4.49 -6.88 3.44
N ALA A 16 -5.77 -7.10 3.78
CA ALA A 16 -6.41 -8.40 3.58
C ALA A 16 -6.65 -8.62 2.08
N LEU A 17 -6.45 -9.84 1.61
CA LEU A 17 -6.69 -10.26 0.23
C LEU A 17 -7.72 -11.40 0.14
N SER A 18 -8.34 -11.74 1.26
CA SER A 18 -9.50 -12.61 1.38
C SER A 18 -10.30 -12.21 2.61
N GLU A 19 -11.57 -12.63 2.65
CA GLU A 19 -12.46 -12.37 3.79
C GLU A 19 -12.01 -13.16 5.04
N ALA A 20 -12.21 -12.58 6.22
CA ALA A 20 -11.87 -13.26 7.46
C ALA A 20 -12.82 -14.44 7.72
N GLY A 21 -12.28 -15.58 8.17
CA GLY A 21 -13.07 -16.78 8.45
C GLY A 21 -13.46 -17.61 7.21
N THR A 22 -12.88 -17.36 6.03
CA THR A 22 -12.95 -18.28 4.89
C THR A 22 -11.88 -19.38 4.98
N GLU A 23 -11.76 -20.21 3.95
CA GLU A 23 -10.84 -21.35 3.88
C GLU A 23 -9.36 -20.92 4.03
N TYR A 24 -9.02 -19.77 3.44
CA TYR A 24 -7.68 -19.21 3.48
C TYR A 24 -7.74 -17.74 3.84
N GLU A 25 -7.11 -17.35 4.93
CA GLU A 25 -6.93 -15.95 5.28
C GLU A 25 -5.57 -15.48 4.75
N VAL A 26 -5.60 -14.64 3.73
CA VAL A 26 -4.40 -14.12 3.07
C VAL A 26 -4.35 -12.62 3.28
N GLY A 27 -3.16 -12.11 3.59
CA GLY A 27 -2.94 -10.67 3.50
C GLY A 27 -1.52 -10.32 3.08
N CYS A 28 -1.38 -9.15 2.48
CA CYS A 28 -0.13 -8.70 1.88
C CYS A 28 0.45 -7.49 2.63
N THR A 29 1.75 -7.53 2.89
CA THR A 29 2.55 -6.36 3.26
C THR A 29 3.46 -5.99 2.09
N LYS A 30 3.37 -4.74 1.64
CA LYS A 30 4.18 -4.21 0.54
C LYS A 30 5.47 -3.60 1.09
N HIS A 31 6.62 -4.07 0.64
CA HIS A 31 7.92 -3.47 0.98
C HIS A 31 8.50 -2.76 -0.24
N VAL A 32 8.67 -1.44 -0.12
CA VAL A 32 9.22 -0.63 -1.21
C VAL A 32 10.73 -0.53 -1.07
N TYR A 33 11.43 -0.75 -2.17
CA TYR A 33 12.88 -0.54 -2.33
C TYR A 33 13.13 0.47 -3.45
N ALA A 34 14.40 0.84 -3.66
CA ALA A 34 14.78 1.79 -4.70
C ALA A 34 14.20 1.42 -6.09
N ASN A 35 14.32 0.14 -6.48
CA ASN A 35 13.89 -0.34 -7.80
C ASN A 35 12.98 -1.59 -7.73
N HIS A 36 12.49 -1.96 -6.55
CA HIS A 36 11.71 -3.19 -6.38
C HIS A 36 10.56 -2.99 -5.40
N LEU A 37 9.53 -3.81 -5.59
CA LEU A 37 8.51 -4.09 -4.59
C LEU A 37 8.69 -5.54 -4.16
N LEU A 38 8.82 -5.79 -2.87
CA LEU A 38 8.75 -7.13 -2.31
C LEU A 38 7.40 -7.25 -1.60
N LEU A 39 6.55 -8.13 -2.12
CA LEU A 39 5.25 -8.45 -1.57
C LEU A 39 5.41 -9.64 -0.63
N GLN A 40 5.11 -9.44 0.66
CA GLN A 40 5.05 -10.52 1.65
C GLN A 40 3.59 -10.92 1.83
N PHE A 41 3.26 -12.17 1.48
CA PHE A 41 1.95 -12.74 1.70
C PHE A 41 1.99 -13.60 2.96
N SER A 42 1.17 -13.24 3.93
CA SER A 42 0.93 -14.03 5.13
C SER A 42 -0.34 -14.84 4.91
N ILE A 43 -0.20 -16.16 4.91
CA ILE A 43 -1.24 -17.14 4.58
C ILE A 43 -1.55 -17.95 5.83
N ASN A 44 -2.84 -18.06 6.17
CA ASN A 44 -3.34 -18.92 7.23
C ASN A 44 -4.34 -19.93 6.63
N ASN A 45 -4.06 -21.22 6.78
CA ASN A 45 -4.99 -22.30 6.43
C ASN A 45 -5.93 -22.55 7.61
N THR A 46 -7.24 -22.39 7.39
CA THR A 46 -8.26 -22.55 8.43
C THR A 46 -8.94 -23.92 8.40
N LEU A 47 -8.58 -24.78 7.43
CA LEU A 47 -9.15 -26.11 7.26
C LEU A 47 -8.25 -27.16 7.95
N GLU A 48 -8.84 -27.94 8.86
CA GLU A 48 -8.13 -28.91 9.71
C GLU A 48 -7.83 -30.25 9.02
N ASP A 49 -8.50 -30.50 7.91
CA ASP A 49 -8.42 -31.71 7.09
C ASP A 49 -7.43 -31.59 5.93
N GLN A 50 -6.61 -30.54 5.90
CA GLN A 50 -5.62 -30.32 4.85
C GLN A 50 -4.33 -29.66 5.33
N LEU A 51 -3.24 -29.99 4.64
CA LEU A 51 -1.94 -29.32 4.68
C LEU A 51 -1.67 -28.70 3.31
N LEU A 52 -1.27 -27.43 3.28
CA LEU A 52 -0.81 -26.79 2.06
C LEU A 52 0.71 -26.90 1.96
N GLU A 53 1.24 -27.30 0.81
CA GLU A 53 2.68 -27.30 0.50
C GLU A 53 2.99 -26.42 -0.72
N ASN A 54 4.24 -25.95 -0.81
CA ASN A 54 4.73 -25.12 -1.92
C ASN A 54 3.83 -23.91 -2.24
N VAL A 55 3.44 -23.18 -1.19
CA VAL A 55 2.45 -22.11 -1.27
C VAL A 55 3.07 -20.84 -1.83
N THR A 56 2.52 -20.35 -2.94
CA THR A 56 2.91 -19.10 -3.61
C THR A 56 1.68 -18.23 -3.86
N VAL A 57 1.91 -16.94 -4.15
CA VAL A 57 0.85 -16.07 -4.68
C VAL A 57 1.33 -15.57 -6.03
N ALA A 58 0.68 -16.03 -7.09
CA ALA A 58 0.88 -15.54 -8.44
C ALA A 58 0.29 -14.13 -8.54
N VAL A 59 1.09 -13.20 -9.06
CA VAL A 59 0.72 -11.78 -9.20
C VAL A 59 0.73 -11.41 -10.69
N ASP A 60 -0.42 -11.08 -11.25
CA ASP A 60 -0.51 -10.68 -12.65
C ASP A 60 -0.32 -9.18 -12.82
N VAL A 61 0.93 -8.79 -13.09
CA VAL A 61 1.30 -7.39 -13.34
C VAL A 61 1.14 -6.97 -14.80
N SER A 62 0.47 -7.76 -15.65
CA SER A 62 0.32 -7.44 -17.08
C SER A 62 -0.40 -6.10 -17.33
N ALA A 63 -1.32 -5.74 -16.44
CA ALA A 63 -2.02 -4.45 -16.45
C ALA A 63 -1.27 -3.32 -15.72
N ALA A 64 -0.24 -3.65 -14.92
CA ALA A 64 0.50 -2.70 -14.09
C ALA A 64 1.75 -2.19 -14.82
N ALA A 65 1.59 -1.10 -15.58
CA ALA A 65 2.69 -0.49 -16.32
C ALA A 65 3.89 -0.17 -15.41
N GLY A 66 5.09 -0.58 -15.84
CA GLY A 66 6.32 -0.30 -15.11
C GLY A 66 6.71 -1.33 -14.05
N LEU A 67 5.94 -2.40 -13.86
CA LEU A 67 6.33 -3.58 -13.06
C LEU A 67 6.65 -4.79 -13.94
N GLN A 68 7.58 -5.60 -13.46
CA GLN A 68 7.86 -6.92 -14.00
C GLN A 68 8.04 -7.90 -12.86
N PHE A 69 7.48 -9.09 -12.98
CA PHE A 69 7.83 -10.19 -12.11
C PHE A 69 9.33 -10.50 -12.24
N GLU A 70 10.00 -10.71 -11.10
CA GLU A 70 11.43 -11.03 -11.07
C GLU A 70 11.69 -12.39 -10.42
N SER A 71 11.12 -12.64 -9.24
CA SER A 71 11.28 -13.91 -8.55
C SER A 71 10.23 -14.08 -7.46
N GLU A 72 10.10 -15.31 -6.97
CA GLU A 72 9.28 -15.63 -5.81
C GLU A 72 10.05 -16.53 -4.83
N LEU A 73 9.52 -16.61 -3.61
CA LEU A 73 9.95 -17.55 -2.58
C LEU A 73 8.70 -18.21 -2.00
N PRO A 74 8.46 -19.50 -2.28
CA PRO A 74 7.32 -20.22 -1.73
C PRO A 74 7.43 -20.38 -0.22
N CYS A 75 6.27 -20.46 0.44
CA CYS A 75 6.18 -21.04 1.77
C CYS A 75 6.19 -22.57 1.62
N ALA A 76 7.13 -23.25 2.30
CA ALA A 76 7.27 -24.69 2.13
C ALA A 76 6.01 -25.45 2.55
N ALA A 77 5.39 -25.05 3.66
CA ALA A 77 4.18 -25.67 4.19
C ALA A 77 3.36 -24.67 5.04
N VAL A 78 2.04 -24.78 4.98
CA VAL A 78 1.08 -24.05 5.82
C VAL A 78 0.07 -25.05 6.42
N PRO A 79 0.39 -25.64 7.59
CA PRO A 79 -0.54 -26.50 8.32
C PRO A 79 -1.74 -25.74 8.85
N TYR A 80 -2.79 -26.47 9.22
CA TYR A 80 -3.95 -25.92 9.91
C TYR A 80 -3.56 -25.04 11.12
N GLY A 81 -4.04 -23.80 11.13
CA GLY A 81 -3.85 -22.84 12.22
C GLY A 81 -2.40 -22.39 12.44
N GLN A 82 -1.49 -22.68 11.50
CA GLN A 82 -0.08 -22.29 11.56
C GLN A 82 0.26 -21.40 10.35
N PRO A 83 0.15 -20.07 10.49
CA PRO A 83 0.41 -19.16 9.39
C PRO A 83 1.84 -19.25 8.85
N GLY A 84 1.96 -19.15 7.53
CA GLY A 84 3.24 -19.10 6.82
C GLY A 84 3.35 -17.86 5.93
N ASP A 85 4.58 -17.53 5.54
CA ASP A 85 4.87 -16.43 4.62
C ASP A 85 5.40 -16.95 3.27
N SER A 86 4.88 -16.39 2.18
CA SER A 86 5.48 -16.47 0.84
C SER A 86 5.80 -15.07 0.34
N PHE A 87 6.68 -14.97 -0.66
CA PHE A 87 7.13 -13.68 -1.18
C PHE A 87 7.11 -13.63 -2.70
N CYS A 88 6.66 -12.51 -3.25
CA CYS A 88 6.79 -12.17 -4.66
C CYS A 88 7.62 -10.90 -4.81
N CYS A 89 8.67 -10.95 -5.62
CA CYS A 89 9.55 -9.83 -5.91
C CYS A 89 9.25 -9.30 -7.31
N LEU A 90 8.88 -8.02 -7.36
CA LEU A 90 8.59 -7.29 -8.59
C LEU A 90 9.67 -6.22 -8.80
N ARG A 91 10.17 -6.13 -10.02
CA ARG A 91 11.12 -5.10 -10.44
C ARG A 91 10.38 -3.93 -11.06
N ARG A 92 10.70 -2.72 -10.61
CA ARG A 92 10.25 -1.46 -11.20
C ARG A 92 11.13 -1.12 -12.38
N VAL A 93 10.58 -1.21 -13.58
CA VAL A 93 11.32 -0.99 -14.84
C VAL A 93 11.07 0.37 -15.47
N ALA A 94 9.99 1.05 -15.09
CA ALA A 94 9.68 2.39 -15.54
C ALA A 94 8.76 3.10 -14.54
N GLY A 95 8.87 4.43 -14.45
CA GLY A 95 7.95 5.27 -13.69
C GLY A 95 7.75 4.85 -12.24
N LEU A 96 6.60 5.22 -11.68
CA LEU A 96 6.12 4.77 -10.37
C LEU A 96 4.87 3.92 -10.62
N PRO A 97 4.91 2.62 -10.30
CA PRO A 97 3.84 1.72 -10.66
C PRO A 97 2.73 1.81 -9.63
N ILE A 98 1.76 2.69 -9.89
CA ILE A 98 0.49 2.74 -9.19
C ILE A 98 -0.53 1.94 -9.98
N GLY A 99 -1.37 1.20 -9.27
CA GLY A 99 -2.50 0.47 -9.86
C GLY A 99 -2.84 -0.78 -9.08
N SER A 100 -3.88 -1.47 -9.54
CA SER A 100 -4.33 -2.74 -9.00
C SER A 100 -3.93 -3.89 -9.92
N PHE A 101 -3.68 -5.05 -9.34
CA PHE A 101 -3.39 -6.28 -10.07
C PHE A 101 -3.97 -7.49 -9.35
N SER A 102 -4.35 -8.51 -10.13
CA SER A 102 -4.95 -9.73 -9.60
C SER A 102 -3.90 -10.61 -8.91
N CYS A 103 -4.36 -11.34 -7.91
CA CYS A 103 -3.56 -12.26 -7.11
C CYS A 103 -4.27 -13.62 -7.04
N THR A 104 -3.51 -14.70 -7.20
CA THR A 104 -4.02 -16.07 -7.09
C THR A 104 -3.08 -16.87 -6.19
N LEU A 105 -3.62 -17.37 -5.09
CA LEU A 105 -2.92 -18.29 -4.19
C LEU A 105 -2.79 -19.64 -4.91
N LYS A 106 -1.58 -20.22 -4.94
CA LYS A 106 -1.28 -21.50 -5.59
C LYS A 106 -0.53 -22.41 -4.62
N PHE A 107 -0.93 -23.67 -4.54
CA PHE A 107 -0.42 -24.61 -3.56
C PHE A 107 -0.69 -26.06 -3.98
N VAL A 108 0.01 -26.98 -3.32
CA VAL A 108 -0.31 -28.41 -3.33
C VAL A 108 -1.12 -28.70 -2.07
N VAL A 109 -2.31 -29.27 -2.23
CA VAL A 109 -3.15 -29.74 -1.10
C VAL A 109 -2.80 -31.18 -0.79
N LYS A 110 -2.56 -31.48 0.49
CA LYS A 110 -2.50 -32.85 1.02
C LYS A 110 -3.59 -33.06 2.04
N ASP A 111 -4.33 -34.16 1.90
CA ASP A 111 -5.38 -34.54 2.84
C ASP A 111 -4.76 -34.94 4.19
N VAL A 112 -5.39 -34.50 5.27
CA VAL A 112 -4.96 -34.75 6.64
C VAL A 112 -6.15 -35.30 7.43
N ASP A 113 -5.95 -36.42 8.12
CA ASP A 113 -6.92 -36.84 9.15
C ASP A 113 -6.81 -35.87 10.34
N PRO A 114 -7.88 -35.12 10.70
CA PRO A 114 -7.83 -34.15 11.78
C PRO A 114 -7.42 -34.76 13.14
N ALA A 115 -7.63 -36.06 13.33
CA ALA A 115 -7.19 -36.77 14.53
C ALA A 115 -5.66 -37.01 14.57
N LYS A 116 -5.00 -37.10 13.41
CA LYS A 116 -3.55 -37.32 13.28
C LYS A 116 -2.79 -36.00 13.14
N GLY A 117 -3.36 -35.00 12.47
CA GLY A 117 -2.78 -33.67 12.26
C GLY A 117 -1.59 -33.62 11.30
N VAL A 118 -1.29 -34.74 10.63
CA VAL A 118 -0.26 -34.87 9.59
C VAL A 118 -0.79 -35.74 8.44
N PRO A 119 -0.38 -35.49 7.19
CA PRO A 119 -0.76 -36.33 6.05
C PRO A 119 -0.11 -37.72 6.14
N GLU A 120 -0.68 -38.70 5.43
CA GLU A 120 -0.09 -40.03 5.32
C GLU A 120 1.22 -40.00 4.50
N GLU A 121 2.13 -40.96 4.72
CA GLU A 121 3.48 -40.93 4.09
C GLU A 121 3.44 -41.05 2.56
N ASP A 122 2.41 -41.72 2.01
CA ASP A 122 2.18 -41.89 0.58
C ASP A 122 1.27 -40.80 -0.03
N GLU A 123 0.82 -39.84 0.78
CA GLU A 123 0.01 -38.71 0.30
C GLU A 123 0.87 -37.73 -0.49
N THR A 124 0.69 -37.74 -1.81
CA THR A 124 1.42 -36.86 -2.73
C THR A 124 0.77 -35.50 -2.89
N GLY A 125 -0.53 -35.39 -2.63
CA GLY A 125 -1.32 -34.19 -2.86
C GLY A 125 -1.61 -33.89 -4.34
N TYR A 126 -2.35 -32.81 -4.57
CA TYR A 126 -2.66 -32.28 -5.91
C TYR A 126 -2.59 -30.76 -5.94
N ASP A 127 -2.29 -30.19 -7.11
CA ASP A 127 -2.24 -28.73 -7.32
C ASP A 127 -3.65 -28.13 -7.24
N ASP A 128 -3.79 -27.02 -6.53
CA ASP A 128 -5.03 -26.23 -6.46
C ASP A 128 -4.72 -24.71 -6.40
N GLU A 129 -5.74 -23.90 -6.65
CA GLU A 129 -5.64 -22.45 -6.65
C GLU A 129 -6.85 -21.75 -6.03
N TYR A 130 -6.61 -20.59 -5.43
CA TYR A 130 -7.66 -19.77 -4.81
C TYR A 130 -7.52 -18.31 -5.24
N ASN A 131 -8.59 -17.75 -5.79
CA ASN A 131 -8.61 -16.36 -6.23
C ASN A 131 -8.65 -15.41 -5.04
N LEU A 132 -7.80 -14.39 -5.06
CA LEU A 132 -7.71 -13.36 -4.04
C LEU A 132 -8.27 -12.04 -4.54
N GLU A 133 -8.50 -11.11 -3.61
CA GLU A 133 -8.77 -9.72 -3.95
C GLU A 133 -7.59 -9.09 -4.70
N GLU A 134 -7.88 -8.05 -5.50
CA GLU A 134 -6.83 -7.30 -6.19
C GLU A 134 -5.94 -6.57 -5.17
N LEU A 135 -4.63 -6.63 -5.40
CA LEU A 135 -3.69 -5.84 -4.62
C LEU A 135 -3.46 -4.49 -5.29
N GLU A 136 -3.74 -3.42 -4.56
CA GLU A 136 -3.44 -2.05 -4.99
C GLU A 136 -2.05 -1.60 -4.49
N VAL A 137 -1.26 -1.02 -5.40
CA VAL A 137 -0.08 -0.20 -5.08
C VAL A 137 -0.47 1.26 -5.27
N ALA A 138 -0.39 2.04 -4.21
CA ALA A 138 -0.82 3.44 -4.17
C ALA A 138 0.37 4.40 -4.06
N ALA A 139 0.15 5.69 -4.35
CA ALA A 139 1.17 6.73 -4.17
C ALA A 139 1.73 6.78 -2.74
N ALA A 140 0.86 6.57 -1.74
CA ALA A 140 1.23 6.51 -0.33
C ALA A 140 2.30 5.45 -0.01
N ASP A 141 2.40 4.35 -0.77
CA ASP A 141 3.42 3.32 -0.54
C ASP A 141 4.84 3.88 -0.76
N PHE A 142 4.96 4.85 -1.67
CA PHE A 142 6.22 5.54 -2.02
C PHE A 142 6.50 6.76 -1.14
N MET A 143 5.67 7.01 -0.11
CA MET A 143 5.79 8.12 0.81
C MET A 143 6.11 7.64 2.24
N LYS A 144 7.09 8.27 2.89
CA LYS A 144 7.29 8.15 4.34
C LYS A 144 6.66 9.33 5.05
N ARG A 145 5.88 9.03 6.09
CA ARG A 145 5.36 10.02 7.05
C ARG A 145 6.50 10.50 7.94
N VAL A 146 7.09 11.65 7.63
CA VAL A 146 8.22 12.22 8.37
C VAL A 146 7.88 13.64 8.79
N PRO A 147 7.95 13.98 10.09
CA PRO A 147 7.68 15.34 10.57
C PRO A 147 8.80 16.31 10.18
N VAL A 148 8.46 17.59 10.23
CA VAL A 148 9.42 18.70 10.25
C VAL A 148 9.21 19.53 11.51
N ALA A 149 10.28 20.19 11.99
CA ALA A 149 10.24 20.95 13.23
C ALA A 149 9.40 22.23 13.11
N ASP A 150 9.58 22.97 12.02
CA ASP A 150 8.80 24.15 11.65
C ASP A 150 8.38 23.99 10.18
N PHE A 151 7.08 23.83 9.92
CA PHE A 151 6.61 23.60 8.56
C PHE A 151 6.77 24.85 7.70
N ARG A 152 6.53 26.03 8.29
CA ARG A 152 6.57 27.29 7.57
C ARG A 152 7.98 27.64 7.13
N GLU A 153 8.96 27.50 8.02
CA GLU A 153 10.37 27.69 7.69
C GLU A 153 10.80 26.74 6.56
N ALA A 154 10.45 25.45 6.67
CA ALA A 154 10.79 24.46 5.65
C ALA A 154 10.11 24.73 4.29
N TRP A 155 8.84 25.14 4.31
CA TRP A 155 8.05 25.51 3.13
C TRP A 155 8.58 26.75 2.42
N ASP A 156 9.03 27.75 3.17
CA ASP A 156 9.65 28.96 2.63
C ASP A 156 11.05 28.66 2.10
N THR A 157 11.82 27.82 2.80
CA THR A 157 13.18 27.42 2.40
C THR A 157 13.20 26.65 1.08
N ILE A 158 12.28 25.70 0.88
CA ILE A 158 12.22 24.93 -0.38
C ILE A 158 11.76 25.81 -1.55
N GLY A 159 11.03 26.90 -1.28
CA GLY A 159 10.54 27.84 -2.28
C GLY A 159 9.50 27.24 -3.24
N ASN A 160 9.07 28.02 -4.23
CA ASN A 160 7.99 27.65 -5.16
C ASN A 160 8.48 27.18 -6.54
N GLY A 161 9.77 26.90 -6.70
CA GLY A 161 10.35 26.54 -8.02
C GLY A 161 9.76 25.26 -8.62
N CYS A 162 9.36 24.31 -7.78
CA CYS A 162 8.67 23.07 -8.17
C CYS A 162 7.29 22.96 -7.49
N GLU A 163 6.55 24.06 -7.45
CA GLU A 163 5.18 24.10 -6.91
C GLU A 163 4.17 23.58 -7.94
N VAL A 164 3.25 22.73 -7.48
CA VAL A 164 2.08 22.28 -8.24
C VAL A 164 0.83 22.59 -7.43
N VAL A 165 -0.18 23.15 -8.08
CA VAL A 165 -1.47 23.49 -7.47
C VAL A 165 -2.58 22.82 -8.25
N GLU A 166 -3.38 22.01 -7.58
CA GLU A 166 -4.55 21.33 -8.13
C GLU A 166 -5.80 21.63 -7.32
N THR A 167 -6.97 21.60 -7.96
CA THR A 167 -8.27 21.81 -7.30
C THR A 167 -9.22 20.68 -7.62
N PHE A 168 -9.87 20.15 -6.59
CA PHE A 168 -10.74 18.98 -6.67
C PHE A 168 -12.09 19.26 -6.02
N SER A 169 -13.11 18.50 -6.44
CA SER A 169 -14.40 18.43 -5.77
C SER A 169 -14.59 17.04 -5.21
N LEU A 170 -14.52 16.91 -3.88
CA LEU A 170 -14.59 15.63 -3.18
C LEU A 170 -16.01 15.37 -2.67
N THR A 171 -16.45 14.10 -2.75
CA THR A 171 -17.77 13.68 -2.28
C THR A 171 -17.67 13.09 -0.87
N TYR A 172 -17.76 13.96 0.16
CA TYR A 172 -17.74 13.55 1.56
C TYR A 172 -18.78 14.32 2.37
N ASN A 173 -19.24 13.73 3.48
CA ASN A 173 -20.26 14.38 4.33
C ASN A 173 -19.66 15.47 5.23
N THR A 174 -18.38 15.37 5.60
CA THR A 174 -17.71 16.32 6.50
C THR A 174 -16.30 16.67 6.05
N LEU A 175 -15.80 17.84 6.48
CA LEU A 175 -14.40 18.24 6.27
C LEU A 175 -13.42 17.23 6.88
N LYS A 176 -13.74 16.68 8.05
CA LYS A 176 -12.90 15.69 8.72
C LYS A 176 -12.75 14.41 7.90
N GLN A 177 -13.85 13.90 7.34
CA GLN A 177 -13.83 12.73 6.46
C GLN A 177 -12.97 12.97 5.21
N ALA A 178 -13.17 14.10 4.53
CA ALA A 178 -12.38 14.47 3.35
C ALA A 178 -10.89 14.63 3.70
N MET A 179 -10.59 15.30 4.81
CA MET A 179 -9.22 15.50 5.29
C MET A 179 -8.54 14.17 5.60
N ASP A 180 -9.18 13.30 6.37
CA ASP A 180 -8.59 12.00 6.75
C ASP A 180 -8.33 11.12 5.52
N ALA A 181 -9.25 11.13 4.55
CA ALA A 181 -9.07 10.42 3.29
C ALA A 181 -7.86 10.96 2.50
N VAL A 182 -7.75 12.27 2.33
CA VAL A 182 -6.63 12.90 1.60
C VAL A 182 -5.29 12.64 2.29
N ILE A 183 -5.24 12.69 3.64
CA ILE A 183 -4.03 12.37 4.41
C ILE A 183 -3.60 10.91 4.16
N GLU A 184 -4.56 9.98 4.10
CA GLU A 184 -4.28 8.58 3.85
C GLU A 184 -3.82 8.35 2.41
N TYR A 185 -4.49 8.93 1.41
CA TYR A 185 -4.09 8.85 0.00
C TYR A 185 -2.68 9.40 -0.26
N LEU A 186 -2.33 10.51 0.39
CA LEU A 186 -1.00 11.11 0.27
C LEU A 186 0.06 10.35 1.08
N GLY A 187 -0.33 9.64 2.14
CA GLY A 187 0.59 8.93 3.01
C GLY A 187 1.58 9.85 3.74
N MET A 188 1.17 11.07 4.10
CA MET A 188 2.04 12.10 4.68
C MET A 188 1.80 12.31 6.18
N HIS A 189 2.77 12.94 6.85
CA HIS A 189 2.69 13.30 8.27
C HIS A 189 1.97 14.63 8.45
N ILE A 190 1.08 14.69 9.46
CA ILE A 190 0.35 15.90 9.83
C ILE A 190 1.26 16.83 10.65
N CYS A 191 1.48 18.04 10.17
CA CYS A 191 2.30 19.04 10.86
C CYS A 191 1.45 19.94 11.77
N GLU A 192 2.09 20.45 12.82
CA GLU A 192 1.59 21.58 13.63
C GLU A 192 0.16 21.41 14.18
N ASN A 193 -0.22 20.16 14.52
CA ASN A 193 -1.55 19.80 15.02
C ASN A 193 -2.71 20.19 14.09
N THR A 194 -2.46 20.32 12.79
CA THR A 194 -3.47 20.70 11.80
C THR A 194 -4.42 19.55 11.40
N GLY A 195 -4.36 18.40 12.09
CA GLY A 195 -5.15 17.19 11.82
C GLY A 195 -6.55 17.15 12.43
N SER A 196 -7.00 18.26 13.02
CA SER A 196 -8.27 18.34 13.74
C SER A 196 -9.00 19.64 13.38
N PRO A 197 -9.92 19.63 12.40
CA PRO A 197 -10.81 20.76 12.13
C PRO A 197 -11.77 20.99 13.31
N ALA A 198 -12.17 22.25 13.53
CA ALA A 198 -13.26 22.56 14.46
C ALA A 198 -14.60 22.03 13.91
N GLU A 199 -15.49 21.53 14.78
CA GLU A 199 -16.76 20.89 14.37
C GLU A 199 -17.66 21.78 13.49
N SER A 200 -17.64 23.09 13.74
CA SER A 200 -18.44 24.08 13.01
C SER A 200 -17.69 24.75 11.85
N ALA A 201 -16.45 24.34 11.57
CA ALA A 201 -15.64 24.94 10.52
C ALA A 201 -16.24 24.68 9.14
N ARG A 202 -16.24 25.71 8.29
CA ARG A 202 -16.57 25.59 6.85
C ARG A 202 -15.33 25.54 5.96
N THR A 203 -14.16 25.80 6.55
CA THR A 203 -12.86 25.76 5.89
C THR A 203 -11.84 25.17 6.84
N HIS A 204 -10.90 24.41 6.33
CA HIS A 204 -9.79 23.88 7.11
C HIS A 204 -8.52 23.81 6.27
N THR A 205 -7.37 24.00 6.90
CA THR A 205 -6.06 23.81 6.25
C THR A 205 -5.30 22.74 7.02
N VAL A 206 -4.85 21.71 6.32
CA VAL A 206 -3.91 20.74 6.86
C VAL A 206 -2.55 20.88 6.18
N LEU A 207 -1.50 20.85 6.99
CA LEU A 207 -0.10 20.95 6.58
C LEU A 207 0.50 19.55 6.65
N LEU A 208 1.12 19.10 5.56
CA LEU A 208 1.59 17.74 5.41
C LEU A 208 3.04 17.69 4.97
N SER A 209 3.85 16.85 5.61
CA SER A 209 5.25 16.60 5.23
C SER A 209 5.53 15.12 5.07
N GLY A 210 6.45 14.79 4.16
CA GLY A 210 6.89 13.42 3.95
C GLY A 210 8.16 13.34 3.14
N ILE A 211 8.79 12.16 3.14
CA ILE A 211 9.93 11.87 2.29
C ILE A 211 9.46 10.89 1.23
N PHE A 212 9.56 11.28 -0.03
CA PHE A 212 9.24 10.43 -1.17
C PHE A 212 10.39 9.47 -1.50
N LEU A 213 10.09 8.40 -2.24
CA LEU A 213 11.10 7.45 -2.72
C LEU A 213 12.26 8.20 -3.39
N GLY A 214 13.49 7.80 -3.06
CA GLY A 214 14.71 8.52 -3.45
C GLY A 214 15.20 9.54 -2.42
N GLY A 215 14.47 9.72 -1.32
CA GLY A 215 14.88 10.61 -0.22
C GLY A 215 14.50 12.07 -0.41
N VAL A 216 13.58 12.36 -1.33
CA VAL A 216 13.17 13.74 -1.66
C VAL A 216 12.10 14.20 -0.67
N GLN A 217 12.37 15.30 0.04
CA GLN A 217 11.40 15.91 0.93
C GLN A 217 10.25 16.53 0.10
N VAL A 218 9.02 16.20 0.49
CA VAL A 218 7.78 16.70 -0.10
C VAL A 218 6.96 17.36 0.98
N PHE A 219 6.33 18.46 0.61
CA PHE A 219 5.38 19.20 1.43
C PHE A 219 4.07 19.37 0.68
N ALA A 220 2.96 19.32 1.40
CA ALA A 220 1.65 19.64 0.86
C ALA A 220 0.87 20.54 1.82
N ILE A 221 0.19 21.53 1.25
CA ILE A 221 -0.84 22.32 1.92
C ILE A 221 -2.16 21.94 1.28
N VAL A 222 -3.08 21.44 2.10
CA VAL A 222 -4.42 21.07 1.65
C VAL A 222 -5.42 22.05 2.26
N ASN A 223 -6.04 22.88 1.43
CA ASN A 223 -7.12 23.76 1.84
C ASN A 223 -8.45 23.10 1.47
N LEU A 224 -9.29 22.85 2.47
CA LEU A 224 -10.61 22.26 2.32
C LEU A 224 -11.68 23.31 2.59
N ARG A 225 -12.79 23.26 1.84
CA ARG A 225 -13.96 24.12 2.03
C ARG A 225 -15.23 23.35 1.77
N THR A 226 -16.24 23.54 2.62
CA THR A 226 -17.59 23.03 2.35
C THR A 226 -18.23 23.84 1.23
N ASP A 227 -18.59 23.19 0.12
CA ASP A 227 -19.21 23.83 -1.06
C ASP A 227 -20.73 23.61 -1.14
N GLY A 228 -21.35 23.27 0.01
CA GLY A 228 -22.78 22.99 0.14
C GLY A 228 -23.15 21.53 -0.18
N GLY A 229 -24.21 21.02 0.46
CA GLY A 229 -24.59 19.61 0.33
C GLY A 229 -23.50 18.66 0.86
N LYS A 230 -23.20 17.59 0.09
CA LYS A 230 -22.16 16.58 0.38
C LYS A 230 -20.88 16.78 -0.46
N ASN A 231 -20.54 18.03 -0.75
CA ASN A 231 -19.38 18.38 -1.57
C ASN A 231 -18.38 19.20 -0.77
N ILE A 232 -17.11 18.78 -0.83
CA ILE A 232 -15.97 19.48 -0.25
C ILE A 232 -15.05 19.90 -1.38
N GLY A 233 -14.89 21.21 -1.57
CA GLY A 233 -13.86 21.75 -2.44
C GLY A 233 -12.49 21.61 -1.78
N MET A 234 -11.51 21.12 -2.54
CA MET A 234 -10.13 20.98 -2.08
C MET A 234 -9.19 21.72 -3.03
N ARG A 235 -8.29 22.52 -2.46
CA ARG A 235 -7.11 23.04 -3.16
C ARG A 235 -5.87 22.40 -2.55
N LEU A 236 -5.15 21.62 -3.35
CA LEU A 236 -3.90 20.96 -2.98
C LEU A 236 -2.74 21.77 -3.56
N THR A 237 -1.76 22.14 -2.72
CA THR A 237 -0.50 22.74 -3.16
C THR A 237 0.64 21.82 -2.73
N VAL A 238 1.43 21.32 -3.66
CA VAL A 238 2.56 20.41 -3.41
C VAL A 238 3.86 21.11 -3.78
N ARG A 239 4.88 20.96 -2.93
CA ARG A 239 6.26 21.41 -3.19
C ARG A 239 7.26 20.31 -2.88
N SER A 240 8.30 20.24 -3.69
CA SER A 240 9.48 19.41 -3.45
C SER A 240 10.68 20.03 -4.19
N ALA A 241 11.85 19.38 -4.12
CA ALA A 241 13.02 19.78 -4.92
C ALA A 241 12.95 19.29 -6.38
N ASP A 242 11.92 18.52 -6.75
CA ASP A 242 11.79 17.87 -8.05
C ASP A 242 10.36 18.05 -8.61
N MET A 243 10.24 18.74 -9.75
CA MET A 243 8.94 19.01 -10.39
C MET A 243 8.18 17.73 -10.73
N THR A 244 8.86 16.67 -11.16
CA THR A 244 8.21 15.41 -11.52
C THR A 244 7.59 14.74 -10.29
N ILE A 245 8.26 14.82 -9.13
CA ILE A 245 7.69 14.32 -7.86
C ILE A 245 6.51 15.17 -7.41
N SER A 246 6.62 16.50 -7.46
CA SER A 246 5.51 17.39 -7.11
C SER A 246 4.28 17.13 -7.97
N GLN A 247 4.45 16.96 -9.29
CA GLN A 247 3.38 16.64 -10.22
C GLN A 247 2.75 15.29 -9.92
N PHE A 248 3.57 14.26 -9.72
CA PHE A 248 3.09 12.92 -9.38
C PHE A 248 2.22 12.93 -8.13
N VAL A 249 2.72 13.50 -7.03
CA VAL A 249 1.99 13.56 -5.75
C VAL A 249 0.70 14.39 -5.85
N ALA A 250 0.71 15.48 -6.62
CA ALA A 250 -0.51 16.25 -6.85
C ALA A 250 -1.56 15.48 -7.67
N SER A 251 -1.11 14.75 -8.69
CA SER A 251 -1.98 13.96 -9.58
C SER A 251 -2.52 12.69 -8.94
N SER A 252 -1.88 12.14 -7.90
CA SER A 252 -2.28 10.87 -7.28
C SER A 252 -3.54 10.97 -6.41
N VAL A 253 -4.07 12.17 -6.20
CA VAL A 253 -5.31 12.41 -5.45
C VAL A 253 -6.54 12.45 -6.38
N ALA A 254 -6.31 12.45 -7.70
CA ALA A 254 -7.34 12.51 -8.74
C ALA A 254 -7.99 11.14 -9.01
#